data_AF-A0A3A5Y4Q4-F1
#
_entry.id   AF-A0A3A5Y4Q4-F1
#
_cell.length_a   1.000
_cell.length_b   1.000
_cell.length_c   1.000
_cell.angle_alpha   90.00
_cell.angle_beta   90.00
_cell.angle_gamma   90.00
#
_symmetry.space_group_name_H-M   'P 1'
#
loop_
_entity.id
_entity.type
_entity.pdbx_description
1 polymer ?
#
loop_
_entity_poly.entity_id
_entity_poly.type
_entity_poly.pdbx_seq_one_letter_code
_entity_poly.pdbx_strand_id
1 'polypeptide(L)' 'MKCEKCGKPVKGGCYNTPYGVFCVDCWENKTDEKVKEDCKKQALKELEKRGIVLDYQKIKS' A
#
# COMPACT_ATOMS: atom_id res chain seq x y z
N MET A 1 -14.56 0.29 -9.31
CA MET A 1 -13.28 -0.16 -8.72
C MET A 1 -13.49 -1.52 -8.06
N LYS A 2 -12.60 -2.49 -8.27
CA LYS A 2 -12.66 -3.85 -7.70
C LYS A 2 -11.41 -4.11 -6.87
N CYS A 3 -11.54 -4.93 -5.83
CA CYS A 3 -10.41 -5.36 -5.01
C CYS A 3 -9.56 -6.35 -5.83
N GLU A 4 -8.25 -6.11 -5.90
CA GLU A 4 -7.29 -6.96 -6.62
C GLU A 4 -7.26 -8.38 -6.03
N LYS A 5 -7.40 -8.51 -4.71
CA LYS A 5 -7.34 -9.82 -4.04
C LYS A 5 -8.61 -10.66 -4.17
N CYS A 6 -9.79 -10.05 -3.98
CA CYS A 6 -11.05 -10.80 -3.91
C CYS A 6 -12.03 -10.53 -5.07
N GLY A 7 -11.68 -9.64 -6.00
CA GLY A 7 -12.50 -9.28 -7.18
C GLY A 7 -13.79 -8.51 -6.88
N LYS A 8 -14.18 -8.37 -5.60
CA LYS A 8 -15.43 -7.71 -5.20
C LYS A 8 -15.35 -6.20 -5.45
N PRO A 9 -16.48 -5.56 -5.81
CA PRO A 9 -16.55 -4.10 -5.88
C PRO A 9 -16.19 -3.46 -4.55
N VAL A 10 -15.36 -2.42 -4.59
CA VAL A 10 -15.01 -1.63 -3.40
C VAL A 10 -16.08 -0.55 -3.22
N LYS A 11 -16.80 -0.58 -2.09
CA LYS A 11 -17.95 0.31 -1.80
C LYS A 11 -17.66 1.40 -0.77
N GLY A 12 -16.42 1.50 -0.28
CA GLY A 12 -16.00 2.43 0.77
C GLY A 12 -14.50 2.70 0.73
N GLY A 13 -13.87 2.91 1.90
CA GLY A 13 -12.42 3.09 2.01
C GLY A 13 -11.62 1.97 1.33
N CYS A 14 -10.43 2.31 0.83
CA CYS A 14 -9.58 1.38 0.12
C CYS A 14 -8.09 1.70 0.30
N TYR A 15 -7.26 0.68 0.10
CA TYR A 15 -5.82 0.83 0.00
C TYR A 15 -5.43 0.89 -1.47
N ASN A 16 -4.89 2.03 -1.90
CA ASN A 16 -4.32 2.19 -3.22
C ASN A 16 -2.83 1.85 -3.16
N THR A 17 -2.45 0.70 -3.70
CA THR A 17 -1.09 0.15 -3.59
C THR A 17 -0.44 0.10 -4.97
N PRO A 18 0.89 -0.09 -5.05
CA PRO A 18 1.56 -0.33 -6.33
C PRO A 18 1.04 -1.56 -7.10
N TYR A 19 0.44 -2.53 -6.41
CA TYR A 19 -0.15 -3.74 -7.02
C TYR A 19 -1.62 -3.59 -7.39
N GLY A 20 -2.20 -2.39 -7.21
CA GLY A 20 -3.62 -2.13 -7.44
C GLY A 20 -4.40 -1.84 -6.16
N VAL A 21 -5.72 -1.86 -6.28
CA VAL A 21 -6.62 -1.46 -5.19
C VAL A 21 -7.02 -2.67 -4.35
N PHE A 22 -6.92 -2.54 -3.03
CA PHE A 22 -7.41 -3.53 -2.07
C PHE A 22 -8.56 -2.95 -1.24
N CYS A 23 -9.61 -3.75 -1.00
CA CYS A 23 -10.59 -3.40 0.03
C CYS A 23 -9.94 -3.53 1.42
N VAL A 24 -10.48 -2.79 2.40
CA VAL A 24 -9.96 -2.78 3.78
C VAL A 24 -9.83 -4.18 4.36
N ASP A 25 -10.86 -5.02 4.23
CA ASP A 25 -10.83 -6.39 4.77
C ASP A 25 -9.70 -7.24 4.17
N CYS A 26 -9.50 -7.17 2.85
CA CYS A 26 -8.43 -7.93 2.22
C CYS A 26 -7.06 -7.41 2.63
N TRP A 27 -6.89 -6.09 2.71
CA TRP A 27 -5.62 -5.51 3.11
C TRP A 27 -5.27 -5.83 4.56
N GLU A 28 -6.17 -5.56 5.51
CA GLU A 28 -5.90 -5.74 6.93
C GLU A 28 -5.72 -7.22 7.31
N ASN A 29 -6.64 -8.07 6.85
CA ASN A 29 -6.79 -9.41 7.40
C ASN A 29 -6.25 -10.52 6.49
N LYS A 30 -6.04 -10.25 5.19
CA LYS A 30 -5.77 -11.31 4.19
C LYS A 30 -4.52 -11.05 3.35
N THR A 31 -3.87 -9.91 3.50
CA THR A 31 -2.62 -9.60 2.81
C THR A 31 -1.47 -9.82 3.77
N ASP A 32 -0.50 -10.62 3.33
CA ASP A 32 0.67 -10.96 4.13
C ASP A 32 1.49 -9.71 4.44
N GLU A 33 2.04 -9.65 5.65
CA GLU A 33 2.78 -8.48 6.12
C GLU A 33 3.99 -8.17 5.22
N LYS A 34 4.64 -9.21 4.68
CA LYS A 34 5.71 -9.07 3.69
C LYS A 34 5.27 -8.29 2.44
N VAL A 35 4.05 -8.53 1.94
CA VAL A 35 3.50 -7.80 0.79
C VAL A 35 3.25 -6.33 1.15
N LYS A 36 2.77 -6.07 2.37
CA LYS A 36 2.56 -4.69 2.86
C LYS A 36 3.89 -3.94 2.98
N GLU A 37 4.93 -4.58 3.52
CA GLU A 37 6.27 -4.01 3.59
C GLU A 37 6.87 -3.71 2.22
N ASP A 38 6.71 -4.63 1.26
CA ASP A 38 7.20 -4.43 -0.10
C ASP A 38 6.45 -3.30 -0.81
N CYS A 39 5.12 -3.19 -0.63
CA CYS A 39 4.34 -2.04 -1.10
C CYS A 39 4.85 -0.73 -0.53
N LYS A 40 5.15 -0.70 0.78
CA LYS A 40 5.69 0.48 1.45
C LYS A 40 7.06 0.88 0.89
N LYS A 41 7.98 -0.08 0.71
CA LYS A 41 9.31 0.19 0.12
C LYS A 41 9.19 0.76 -1.29
N GLN A 42 8.27 0.23 -2.11
CA GLN A 42 8.04 0.75 -3.45
C GLN A 42 7.44 2.16 -3.44
N ALA A 43 6.45 2.41 -2.58
CA ALA A 43 5.87 3.75 -2.43
C ALA A 43 6.94 4.78 -2.03
N LEU A 44 7.84 4.42 -1.10
CA LEU A 44 8.96 5.28 -0.69
C LEU A 44 9.92 5.56 -1.87
N LYS A 45 10.29 4.54 -2.65
CA LYS A 45 11.13 4.72 -3.85
C LYS A 45 10.50 5.65 -4.89
N GLU A 46 9.19 5.55 -5.10
CA GLU A 46 8.48 6.43 -6.04
C GLU A 46 8.41 7.87 -5.54
N LEU A 47 8.27 8.09 -4.24
CA LEU A 47 8.33 9.42 -3.63
C LEU A 47 9.72 10.03 -3.74
N GLU A 48 10.77 9.23 -3.48
CA GLU A 48 12.17 9.63 -3.67
C GLU A 48 12.44 10.05 -5.12
N LYS A 49 12.01 9.25 -6.11
CA LYS A 49 12.13 9.61 -7.55
C LYS A 49 11.44 10.92 -7.90
N ARG A 50 10.37 11.28 -7.19
CA ARG A 50 9.64 12.54 -7.37
C ARG A 50 10.29 13.71 -6.64
N GLY A 51 11.44 13.51 -6.00
CA GLY A 51 12.11 14.52 -5.18
C GLY A 51 11.40 14.80 -3.85
N ILE A 52 10.42 13.97 -3.47
CA ILE A 52 9.73 14.08 -2.19
C ILE A 52 10.54 13.27 -1.19
N VAL A 53 11.54 13.91 -0.58
CA VAL A 53 12.43 13.29 0.41
C VAL A 53 11.61 13.01 1.67
N LEU A 54 11.19 11.76 1.85
CA LEU A 54 10.69 11.31 3.14
C LEU A 54 11.89 10.85 3.97
N ASP A 55 12.23 11.63 4.98
CA ASP A 55 13.20 11.32 6.04
C ASP A 55 12.66 10.18 6.94
N TYR A 56 12.23 9.06 6.34
CA TYR A 56 11.52 7.96 6.98
C TYR A 56 12.39 7.24 8.03
N GLN A 57 13.71 7.41 7.93
CA GLN A 57 14.67 6.83 8.87
C GLN A 57 14.88 7.69 10.14
N LYS A 58 14.49 8.97 10.16
CA LYS A 58 14.60 9.81 11.38
C LYS A 58 13.43 9.69 12.36
N ILE A 59 12.35 9.04 11.99
CA ILE A 59 11.14 8.94 12.84
C ILE A 59 11.27 7.83 13.90
N LYS A 60 12.36 7.03 13.88
CA LYS A 60 12.60 5.94 14.83
C LYS A 60 13.99 5.94 15.49
N SER A 61 14.74 7.04 15.45
CA SER A 61 15.97 7.21 16.23
C SER A 61 15.69 7.86 17.57
#